data_AF-A0A511FSI9-F1
#
_entry.id   AF-A0A511FSI9-F1
#
_cell.length_a   1.000
_cell.length_b   1.000
_cell.length_c   1.000
_cell.angle_alpha   90.00
_cell.angle_beta   90.00
_cell.angle_gamma   90.00
#
_symmetry.space_group_name_H-M   'P 1'
#
loop_
_entity.id
_entity.type
_entity.pdbx_description
1 polymer ?
#
loop_
_entity_poly.entity_id
_entity_poly.type
_entity_poly.pdbx_seq_one_letter_code
_entity_poly.pdbx_strand_id
1 'polypeptide(L)'
;MLKRHLQSAYGMTPQQYREKWGLPANYPMVAPSYSTQHSALAQKIGLGQAVRTAPDVAKPAEDRMPVTHIPEKKRGRRPKQA
;
A
#
# COMPACT_ATOMS: atom_id res chain seq x y z
N MET A 1 -16.07 -2.18 -1.77
CA MET A 1 -14.94 -2.96 -1.24
C MET A 1 -15.06 -3.14 0.24
N LEU A 2 -14.92 -4.38 0.72
CA LEU A 2 -15.00 -4.71 2.14
C LEU A 2 -14.02 -3.86 2.97
N LYS A 3 -12.77 -3.68 2.50
CA LYS A 3 -11.79 -2.78 3.15
C LYS A 3 -12.31 -1.37 3.44
N ARG A 4 -12.98 -0.72 2.47
CA ARG A 4 -13.55 0.63 2.65
C ARG A 4 -14.73 0.61 3.62
N HIS A 5 -15.59 -0.39 3.48
CA HIS A 5 -16.77 -0.53 4.34
C HIS A 5 -16.39 -0.77 5.81
N LEU A 6 -15.35 -1.58 6.07
CA LEU A 6 -14.83 -1.79 7.42
C LEU A 6 -14.35 -0.49 8.07
N GLN A 7 -13.65 0.35 7.32
CA GLN A 7 -13.18 1.64 7.82
C GLN A 7 -14.32 2.64 8.03
N SER A 8 -15.25 2.76 7.08
CA SER A 8 -16.31 3.78 7.13
C SER A 8 -17.48 3.41 8.05
N ALA A 9 -17.90 2.15 8.09
CA ALA A 9 -19.08 1.73 8.85
C ALA A 9 -18.72 1.22 10.25
N TYR A 10 -17.55 0.58 10.40
CA TYR A 10 -17.15 -0.07 11.64
C TYR A 10 -15.92 0.57 12.30
N GLY A 11 -15.24 1.50 11.64
CA GLY A 11 -13.98 2.06 12.14
C GLY A 11 -12.87 1.03 12.33
N MET A 12 -13.01 -0.16 11.73
CA MET A 12 -12.13 -1.31 11.96
C MET A 12 -11.09 -1.45 10.86
N THR A 13 -9.91 -1.90 11.26
CA THR A 13 -8.88 -2.29 10.30
C THR A 13 -9.18 -3.68 9.72
N PRO A 14 -8.70 -3.98 8.50
CA PRO A 14 -8.83 -5.32 7.93
C PRO A 14 -8.16 -6.42 8.77
N GLN A 15 -7.17 -6.08 9.61
CA GLN A 15 -6.52 -7.01 10.51
C GLN A 15 -7.44 -7.37 11.69
N GLN A 16 -8.04 -6.38 12.35
CA GLN A 16 -9.03 -6.61 13.42
C GLN A 16 -10.23 -7.40 12.92
N TYR A 17 -10.66 -7.17 11.68
CA TYR A 17 -11.70 -7.97 11.04
C TYR A 17 -11.27 -9.42 10.78
N ARG A 18 -9.98 -9.69 10.56
CA ARG A 18 -9.51 -11.08 10.46
C ARG A 18 -9.48 -11.76 11.82
N GLU A 19 -8.95 -11.07 12.82
CA GLU A 19 -8.85 -11.58 14.19
C GLU A 19 -10.22 -11.88 14.79
N LYS A 20 -11.19 -10.97 14.64
CA LYS A 20 -12.54 -11.13 15.19
C LYS A 20 -13.32 -12.30 14.58
N TRP A 21 -13.01 -12.70 13.35
CA TRP A 21 -13.67 -13.81 12.66
C TRP A 21 -12.75 -15.04 12.46
N GLY A 22 -11.54 -15.03 13.02
CA GLY A 22 -10.59 -16.15 12.89
C GLY A 22 -10.12 -16.42 11.45
N LEU A 23 -10.09 -15.40 10.59
CA LEU A 23 -9.65 -15.57 9.20
C LEU A 23 -8.13 -15.65 9.07
N PRO A 24 -7.60 -16.49 8.15
CA PRO A 24 -6.19 -16.51 7.82
C PRO A 24 -5.66 -15.15 7.35
N ALA A 25 -4.40 -14.85 7.65
CA ALA A 25 -3.74 -13.60 7.23
C ALA A 25 -3.76 -13.40 5.69
N ASN A 26 -3.68 -14.51 4.95
CA ASN A 26 -3.67 -14.51 3.49
C ASN A 26 -5.08 -14.37 2.85
N TYR A 27 -6.13 -14.18 3.65
CA TYR A 27 -7.48 -14.10 3.09
C TYR A 27 -7.69 -12.78 2.32
N PRO A 28 -8.15 -12.85 1.05
CA PRO A 28 -8.37 -11.69 0.23
C PRO A 28 -9.62 -10.91 0.70
N MET A 29 -9.40 -9.68 1.16
CA MET A 29 -10.46 -8.75 1.60
C MET A 29 -11.10 -7.98 0.44
N VAL A 30 -10.78 -8.37 -0.78
CA VAL A 30 -11.23 -7.78 -2.04
C VAL A 30 -11.43 -8.94 -3.00
N ALA A 31 -12.50 -8.90 -3.80
CA ALA A 31 -12.73 -9.92 -4.82
C ALA A 31 -11.54 -10.01 -5.80
N PRO A 32 -11.05 -11.22 -6.13
CA PRO A 32 -9.95 -11.40 -7.08
C PRO A 32 -10.23 -10.75 -8.44
N SER A 33 -11.46 -10.86 -8.95
CA SER A 33 -11.90 -10.27 -10.21
C SER A 33 -11.75 -8.74 -10.24
N TYR A 34 -12.02 -8.06 -9.11
CA TYR A 34 -11.83 -6.62 -9.03
C TYR A 34 -10.34 -6.26 -8.99
N SER A 35 -9.52 -7.02 -8.27
CA SER A 35 -8.07 -6.80 -8.21
C SER A 35 -7.45 -6.85 -9.62
N THR A 36 -7.88 -7.80 -10.45
CA THR A 36 -7.43 -7.93 -11.84
C THR A 36 -7.80 -6.71 -12.67
N GLN A 37 -9.06 -6.24 -12.58
CA GLN A 37 -9.52 -5.06 -13.31
C GLN A 37 -8.78 -3.80 -12.89
N HIS A 38 -8.55 -3.62 -11.59
CA HIS A 38 -7.81 -2.48 -11.07
C HIS A 38 -6.33 -2.50 -11.48
N SER A 39 -5.69 -3.68 -11.45
CA SER A 39 -4.31 -3.85 -11.94
C SER A 39 -4.20 -3.51 -13.43
N ALA A 40 -5.14 -3.98 -14.25
CA ALA A 40 -5.18 -3.66 -15.67
C ALA A 40 -5.35 -2.15 -15.93
N LEU A 41 -6.22 -1.48 -15.17
CA LEU A 41 -6.37 -0.03 -15.25
C LEU A 41 -5.10 0.70 -14.81
N ALA A 42 -4.47 0.28 -13.72
CA ALA A 42 -3.23 0.88 -13.24
C ALA A 42 -2.10 0.77 -14.29
N GLN A 43 -1.96 -0.40 -14.93
CA GLN A 43 -1.01 -0.62 -16.01
C GLN A 43 -1.32 0.27 -17.24
N LYS A 44 -2.60 0.42 -17.61
CA LYS A 44 -3.03 1.30 -18.71
C LYS A 44 -2.72 2.78 -18.45
N ILE A 45 -2.79 3.22 -17.19
CA ILE A 45 -2.48 4.59 -16.77
C ILE A 45 -0.96 4.80 -16.58
N GLY A 46 -0.15 3.75 -16.75
CA GLY A 46 1.31 3.83 -16.62
C GLY A 46 1.81 3.78 -15.16
N LEU A 47 0.95 3.40 -14.21
CA LEU A 47 1.32 3.20 -12.82
C LEU A 47 2.15 1.90 -12.72
N GLY A 48 3.45 2.01 -12.38
CA GLY A 48 4.35 0.86 -12.24
C GLY A 48 5.24 0.56 -13.45
N GLN A 49 5.27 1.43 -14.47
CA GLN A 49 6.37 1.44 -15.45
C GLN A 49 7.65 1.86 -14.72
N ALA A 50 8.48 0.90 -14.32
CA ALA A 50 9.84 1.20 -13.92
C ALA A 50 10.53 1.88 -15.10
N VAL A 51 10.97 3.12 -14.93
CA VAL A 51 11.97 3.73 -15.82
C VAL A 51 13.14 2.76 -15.81
N ARG A 52 13.33 2.04 -16.93
CA ARG A 52 14.42 1.09 -17.08
C ARG A 52 15.75 1.86 -16.99
N THR A 53 16.31 1.99 -15.81
CA THR A 53 17.76 2.06 -15.66
C THR A 53 18.26 0.64 -15.95
N ALA A 54 18.98 0.50 -17.06
CA ALA A 54 19.54 -0.77 -17.55
C ALA A 54 20.33 -1.53 -16.46
N PRO A 55 20.44 -2.86 -16.57
CA PRO A 55 20.92 -3.72 -15.49
C PRO A 55 22.44 -3.71 -15.40
N ASP A 56 22.98 -3.46 -14.21
CA ASP A 56 24.36 -3.86 -13.87
C ASP A 56 24.30 -5.04 -12.90
N VAL A 57 25.06 -6.07 -13.25
CA VAL A 57 25.09 -7.40 -12.65
C VAL A 57 25.85 -7.33 -11.32
N ALA A 58 25.40 -8.13 -10.33
CA ALA A 58 26.23 -8.86 -9.36
C ALA A 58 25.88 -8.72 -7.87
N LYS A 59 25.44 -9.86 -7.34
CA LYS A 59 25.85 -10.54 -6.09
C LYS A 59 24.85 -10.65 -4.92
N PRO A 60 24.78 -11.85 -4.31
CA PRO A 60 23.83 -12.22 -3.26
C PRO A 60 24.43 -12.05 -1.85
N ALA A 61 23.56 -12.25 -0.86
CA ALA A 61 23.81 -12.58 0.55
C ALA A 61 23.95 -11.43 1.56
N GLU A 62 22.99 -11.48 2.49
CA GLU A 62 23.16 -11.36 3.95
C GLU A 62 23.20 -9.99 4.65
N ASP A 63 22.19 -9.89 5.52
CA ASP A 63 22.27 -9.47 6.92
C ASP A 63 22.04 -7.98 7.26
N ARG A 64 21.24 -7.84 8.33
CA ARG A 64 20.99 -6.66 9.19
C ARG A 64 19.99 -5.62 8.70
N MET A 65 18.76 -5.75 9.19
CA MET A 65 17.91 -4.57 9.40
C MET A 65 18.62 -3.61 10.38
N PRO A 66 18.46 -2.29 10.19
CA PRO A 66 17.75 -1.57 11.25
C PRO A 66 16.75 -0.53 10.73
N VAL A 67 15.79 -0.29 11.62
CA VAL A 67 14.74 0.73 11.59
C VAL A 67 15.32 2.15 11.61
N THR A 68 14.49 3.15 11.21
CA THR A 68 14.58 4.63 11.35
C THR A 68 15.10 5.36 10.10
N HIS A 69 14.50 6.42 9.52
CA HIS A 69 13.57 7.45 9.98
C HIS A 69 12.52 7.80 8.90
N ILE A 70 11.27 8.05 9.30
CA ILE A 70 10.28 8.74 8.45
C ILE A 70 10.62 10.24 8.49
N PRO A 71 10.90 10.91 7.36
CA PRO A 71 11.14 12.35 7.38
C PRO A 71 9.84 13.11 7.74
N GLU A 72 9.91 13.84 8.85
CA GLU A 72 8.89 14.75 9.36
C GLU A 72 8.54 15.81 8.31
N LYS A 73 7.36 15.70 7.69
CA LYS A 73 6.88 16.71 6.74
C LYS A 73 6.44 17.94 7.52
N LYS A 74 7.37 18.87 7.71
CA LYS A 74 7.21 20.17 8.38
C LYS A 74 6.00 20.92 7.79
N ARG A 75 5.05 21.27 8.66
CA ARG A 75 3.88 22.10 8.35
C ARG A 75 4.31 23.44 7.77
N GLY A 76 3.84 23.76 6.56
CA GLY A 76 3.95 25.10 5.97
C GLY A 76 2.59 25.80 5.99
N ARG A 77 2.41 26.74 6.91
CA ARG A 77 1.29 27.69 7.00
C ARG A 77 1.37 28.62 5.78
N ARG A 78 0.38 28.62 4.89
CA ARG A 78 0.28 29.70 3.88
C ARG A 78 -0.22 30.97 4.58
N PRO A 79 0.49 32.11 4.48
CA PRO A 79 0.04 33.37 5.06
C PRO A 79 -1.17 33.92 4.29
N LYS A 80 -2.12 34.48 5.04
CA LYS A 80 -3.31 35.18 4.56
C LYS A 80 -2.85 36.49 3.92
N GLN A 81 -3.12 36.70 2.62
CA GLN A 81 -2.96 38.00 1.98
C GLN A 81 -4.27 38.79 2.06
N ALA A 82 -4.11 40.11 2.12
CA ALA A 82 -5.02 41.15 2.60
C ALA A 82 -6.41 41.19 1.94
#